data_AF-A0A9Q1QEG5-F1
#
_entry.id   AF-A0A9Q1QEG5-F1
#
_cell.length_a   1.000
_cell.length_b   1.000
_cell.length_c   1.000
_cell.angle_alpha   90.00
_cell.angle_beta   90.00
_cell.angle_gamma   90.00
#
_symmetry.space_group_name_H-M   'P 1'
#
loop_
_entity.id
_entity.type
_entity.pdbx_description
1 polymer ?
#
loop_
_entity_poly.entity_id
_entity_poly.type
_entity_poly.pdbx_seq_one_letter_code
_entity_poly.pdbx_strand_id
1 'polypeptide(L)'
;MEKAQVIPISDLLRRRRPISGTSSLLTSQPHAAALSVEGDAKTLNPNSSSGTKVLKSLSEPSVIIGTLSLPKLGDSLSSGMNSCQRCLSFSDSSASACCDVLDFDFRMIGRKIRVVSWNFTPSKMCGGLVEIIKWEFAEGSISSVDSFPLYSGGVNEDCRKARHNICGLLESVSPVSLIPCTMGSNGNEENLHSFIAEVSSCDCELCNGKDCKKVGPLVERHDGHAFSQTNFVYFNGPASCWHPAMLRLIGNVVSFSGLRKKLVYVGKEEAQLMFVTSNVTCLNYRKLHNKDISYRCVKTNLEGNGELGMYVGVVRGVYMQSMIVELDKEVWLLLMDQLLVVPHSLRVGAVLLLRNVHIVNPRFPWSKMLILGACHKTSISTVSFSSLETG
;
A
#
# COMPACT_ATOMS: atom_id res chain seq x y z
N MET A 1 19.79 29.18 7.60
CA MET A 1 18.84 28.30 6.89
C MET A 1 19.44 28.02 5.52
N GLU A 2 20.12 26.89 5.34
CA GLU A 2 20.65 26.52 4.02
C GLU A 2 19.49 26.38 3.03
N LYS A 3 19.66 26.97 1.85
CA LYS A 3 18.60 27.09 0.84
C LYS A 3 18.47 25.76 0.10
N ALA A 4 17.56 24.90 0.56
CA ALA A 4 17.27 23.64 -0.12
C ALA A 4 16.85 23.87 -1.58
N GLN A 5 17.46 23.12 -2.51
CA GLN A 5 17.12 23.19 -3.93
C GLN A 5 15.78 22.50 -4.19
N VAL A 6 14.82 23.21 -4.78
CA VAL A 6 13.58 22.60 -5.25
C VAL A 6 13.82 21.97 -6.62
N ILE A 7 13.53 20.67 -6.75
CA ILE A 7 13.75 19.91 -7.98
C ILE A 7 12.40 19.58 -8.64
N PRO A 8 12.12 20.07 -9.87
CA PRO A 8 10.94 19.69 -10.63
C PRO A 8 10.96 18.22 -11.05
N ILE A 9 9.78 17.59 -11.10
CA ILE A 9 9.63 16.19 -11.56
C ILE A 9 10.07 16.05 -13.02
N SER A 10 9.79 17.04 -13.86
CA SER A 10 10.23 17.05 -15.26
C SER A 10 11.74 16.95 -15.42
N ASP A 11 12.52 17.53 -14.50
CA ASP A 11 13.99 17.44 -14.52
C ASP A 11 14.48 16.03 -14.19
N LEU A 12 13.83 15.34 -13.25
CA LEU A 12 14.11 13.94 -12.93
C LEU A 12 13.85 13.03 -14.14
N LEU A 13 12.69 13.21 -14.77
CA LEU A 13 12.29 12.46 -15.95
C LEU A 13 13.22 12.72 -17.15
N ARG A 14 13.67 13.96 -17.34
CA ARG A 14 14.64 14.32 -18.40
C ARG A 14 16.02 13.73 -18.15
N ARG A 15 16.49 13.70 -16.90
CA ARG A 15 17.80 13.15 -16.52
C ARG A 15 17.92 11.66 -16.82
N ARG A 16 16.83 10.90 -16.74
CA ARG A 16 16.76 9.44 -17.01
C ARG A 16 17.86 8.63 -16.31
N ARG A 17 18.24 9.03 -15.09
CA ARG A 17 19.27 8.37 -14.29
C ARG A 17 18.80 8.19 -12.85
N PRO A 18 19.15 7.07 -12.20
CA PRO A 18 18.92 6.90 -10.77
C PRO A 18 19.59 8.03 -9.98
N ILE A 19 18.88 8.62 -9.02
CA ILE A 19 19.42 9.70 -8.18
C ILE A 19 18.68 9.75 -6.84
N SER A 20 19.38 10.15 -5.78
CA SER A 20 18.82 10.31 -4.44
C SER A 20 18.95 11.76 -3.96
N GLY A 21 17.90 12.26 -3.30
CA GLY A 21 17.90 13.52 -2.57
C GLY A 21 17.79 13.28 -1.06
N THR A 22 18.71 12.49 -0.51
CA THR A 22 18.73 12.09 0.92
C THR A 22 19.77 12.86 1.74
N SER A 23 20.49 13.80 1.13
CA SER A 23 21.41 14.73 1.81
C SER A 23 20.66 15.50 2.90
N SER A 24 21.12 15.36 4.14
CA SER A 24 20.40 15.86 5.32
C SER A 24 20.32 17.38 5.32
N LEU A 25 19.12 17.92 5.50
CA LEU A 25 18.96 19.25 6.09
C LEU A 25 19.37 19.10 7.56
N LEU A 26 20.35 19.87 8.03
CA LEU A 26 20.76 19.90 9.43
C LEU A 26 19.56 20.31 10.31
N THR A 27 18.76 19.34 10.73
CA THR A 27 17.76 19.48 11.79
C THR A 27 18.08 18.44 12.86
N SER A 28 18.70 18.95 13.93
CA SER A 28 18.98 18.24 15.17
C SER A 28 17.68 17.78 15.84
N GLN A 29 17.47 16.45 15.96
CA GLN A 29 16.64 15.81 17.00
C GLN A 29 16.93 14.29 17.04
N PRO A 30 16.64 13.59 18.16
CA PRO A 30 17.52 12.58 18.72
C PRO A 30 17.39 11.23 18.02
N HIS A 31 18.51 10.51 18.01
CA HIS A 31 18.68 9.13 17.57
C HIS A 31 17.46 8.24 17.86
N ALA A 32 16.77 7.80 16.81
CA ALA A 32 16.12 6.49 16.83
C ALA A 32 17.25 5.46 16.75
N ALA A 33 17.42 4.71 17.84
CA ALA A 33 18.41 3.64 17.94
C ALA A 33 18.27 2.70 16.74
N ALA A 34 19.37 2.52 16.01
CA ALA A 34 19.51 1.39 15.12
C ALA A 34 19.30 0.12 15.97
N LEU A 35 18.37 -0.73 15.57
CA LEU A 35 18.30 -2.09 16.11
C LEU A 35 19.58 -2.80 15.66
N SER A 36 20.58 -2.78 16.54
CA SER A 36 21.77 -3.62 16.45
C SER A 36 21.34 -5.05 16.67
N VAL A 37 21.13 -5.78 15.58
CA VAL A 37 21.20 -7.24 15.63
C VAL A 37 22.67 -7.59 15.76
N GLU A 38 23.11 -7.85 16.99
CA GLU A 38 24.40 -8.48 17.24
C GLU A 38 24.40 -9.85 16.55
N GLY A 39 25.20 -9.96 15.49
CA GLY A 39 25.53 -11.21 14.82
C GLY A 39 26.97 -11.12 14.37
N ASP A 40 27.80 -11.98 14.95
CA ASP A 40 29.26 -12.08 14.81
C ASP A 40 29.82 -11.53 13.48
N ALA A 41 30.59 -10.45 13.60
CA ALA A 41 31.44 -9.93 12.54
C ALA A 41 32.60 -10.89 12.28
N LYS A 42 32.34 -11.97 11.54
CA LYS A 42 33.40 -12.69 10.81
C LYS A 42 33.49 -12.08 9.41
N THR A 43 34.51 -11.25 9.27
CA THR A 43 35.20 -10.78 8.07
C THR A 43 34.70 -11.41 6.76
N LEU A 44 33.80 -10.71 6.06
CA LEU A 44 33.45 -11.03 4.68
C LEU A 44 34.61 -10.63 3.77
N ASN A 45 35.36 -11.63 3.31
CA ASN A 45 36.30 -11.50 2.22
C ASN A 45 35.55 -11.01 0.95
N PRO A 46 35.97 -9.90 0.31
CA PRO A 46 35.26 -9.31 -0.81
C PRO A 46 35.71 -9.98 -2.10
N ASN A 47 35.21 -11.17 -2.40
CA ASN A 47 35.40 -11.79 -3.72
C ASN A 47 34.09 -12.39 -4.23
N SER A 48 33.19 -11.51 -4.68
CA SER A 48 32.23 -11.82 -5.74
C SER A 48 31.93 -10.54 -6.52
N SER A 49 32.46 -10.46 -7.72
CA SER A 49 32.34 -9.35 -8.67
C SER A 49 30.93 -9.26 -9.26
N SER A 50 29.99 -8.65 -8.53
CA SER A 50 28.86 -7.94 -9.14
C SER A 50 28.91 -6.50 -8.63
N GLY A 51 29.24 -5.56 -9.51
CA GLY A 51 29.40 -4.15 -9.15
C GLY A 51 28.08 -3.50 -8.73
N THR A 52 27.67 -3.71 -7.49
CA THR A 52 26.46 -3.12 -6.92
C THR A 52 26.67 -1.63 -6.74
N LYS A 53 26.19 -0.83 -7.69
CA LYS A 53 26.27 0.64 -7.61
C LYS A 53 25.22 1.15 -6.63
N VAL A 54 25.64 2.03 -5.74
CA VAL A 54 24.77 2.74 -4.79
C VAL A 54 24.23 4.00 -5.46
N LEU A 55 22.97 4.35 -5.19
CA LEU A 55 22.32 5.56 -5.70
C LEU A 55 23.17 6.79 -5.42
N LYS A 56 23.52 7.51 -6.48
CA LYS A 56 24.22 8.78 -6.34
C LYS A 56 23.33 9.80 -5.63
N SER A 57 23.74 10.22 -4.44
CA SER A 57 23.10 11.33 -3.73
C SER A 57 23.48 12.67 -4.37
N LEU A 58 22.52 13.60 -4.37
CA LEU A 58 22.80 15.01 -4.56
C LEU A 58 23.71 15.52 -3.42
N SER A 59 24.60 16.44 -3.76
CA SER A 59 25.53 17.07 -2.80
C SER A 59 24.82 18.10 -1.92
N GLU A 60 23.80 18.77 -2.46
CA GLU A 60 23.04 19.82 -1.79
C GLU A 60 21.70 19.29 -1.30
N PRO A 61 21.21 19.76 -0.13
CA PRO A 61 19.85 19.47 0.33
C PRO A 61 18.82 19.81 -0.75
N SER A 62 17.95 18.85 -1.08
CA SER A 62 16.99 18.99 -2.16
C SER A 62 15.60 18.52 -1.76
N VAL A 63 14.60 19.17 -2.33
CA VAL A 63 13.20 18.96 -1.99
C VAL A 63 12.39 18.85 -3.28
N ILE A 64 11.41 17.94 -3.30
CA ILE A 64 10.38 17.91 -4.36
C ILE A 64 9.06 18.34 -3.74
N ILE A 65 8.31 19.20 -4.42
CA ILE A 65 7.02 19.70 -3.95
C ILE A 65 5.97 19.33 -4.99
N GLY A 66 4.93 18.61 -4.56
CA GLY A 66 3.92 18.10 -5.47
C GLY A 66 2.72 17.53 -4.73
N THR A 67 1.82 16.93 -5.48
CA THR A 67 0.57 16.35 -5.00
C THR A 67 0.52 14.88 -5.34
N LEU A 68 0.07 14.07 -4.38
CA LEU A 68 -0.20 12.66 -4.59
C LEU A 68 -1.62 12.47 -5.15
N SER A 69 -1.76 11.74 -6.24
CA SER A 69 -3.03 11.50 -6.91
C SER A 69 -3.31 10.01 -7.06
N LEU A 70 -4.59 9.65 -6.97
CA LEU A 70 -5.08 8.31 -7.31
C LEU A 70 -4.90 8.04 -8.81
N PRO A 71 -4.83 6.75 -9.22
CA PRO A 71 -4.84 6.41 -10.63
C PRO A 71 -6.10 6.95 -11.32
N LYS A 72 -5.92 7.56 -12.49
CA LYS A 72 -7.02 7.99 -13.34
C LYS A 72 -7.60 6.75 -14.02
N LEU A 73 -8.87 6.46 -13.76
CA LEU A 73 -9.62 5.46 -14.52
C LEU A 73 -9.87 6.06 -15.91
N GLY A 74 -9.24 5.51 -16.95
CA GLY A 74 -9.38 5.99 -18.32
C GLY A 74 -9.65 4.86 -19.30
N ASP A 75 -10.51 5.13 -20.29
CA ASP A 75 -11.08 4.21 -21.28
C ASP A 75 -10.09 3.63 -22.32
N SER A 76 -8.78 3.78 -22.13
CA SER A 76 -7.79 3.30 -23.10
C SER A 76 -7.51 1.80 -22.96
N LEU A 77 -8.38 1.00 -23.59
CA LEU A 77 -8.25 -0.43 -23.89
C LEU A 77 -7.19 -0.75 -24.97
N SER A 78 -6.12 0.03 -25.10
CA SER A 78 -5.11 -0.19 -26.14
C SER A 78 -3.69 -0.15 -25.60
N SER A 79 -3.15 -1.36 -25.42
CA SER A 79 -1.75 -1.75 -25.29
C SER A 79 -1.41 -2.35 -23.92
N GLY A 80 -0.89 -3.57 -23.96
CA GLY A 80 -0.83 -4.52 -22.84
C GLY A 80 -0.19 -4.00 -21.56
N MET A 81 -0.65 -4.56 -20.44
CA MET A 81 0.10 -4.68 -19.17
C MET A 81 0.89 -3.45 -18.70
N ASN A 82 0.40 -2.23 -18.94
CA ASN A 82 0.99 -1.03 -18.36
C ASN A 82 0.64 -0.96 -16.85
N SER A 83 1.49 -1.59 -16.02
CA SER A 83 1.37 -1.65 -14.54
C SER A 83 1.21 -0.28 -13.87
N CYS A 84 1.61 0.79 -14.57
CA CYS A 84 1.55 2.18 -14.12
C CYS A 84 0.14 2.72 -13.89
N GLN A 85 -0.90 2.11 -14.49
CA GLN A 85 -2.28 2.58 -14.33
C GLN A 85 -2.91 2.19 -12.99
N ARG A 86 -2.21 1.40 -12.17
CA ARG A 86 -2.68 0.96 -10.84
C ARG A 86 -1.82 1.50 -9.69
N CYS A 87 -0.83 2.35 -9.97
CA CYS A 87 0.06 2.96 -8.99
C CYS A 87 -0.47 4.33 -8.52
N LEU A 88 0.02 4.82 -7.38
CA LEU A 88 -0.12 6.23 -7.02
C LEU A 88 0.76 7.09 -7.93
N SER A 89 0.26 8.25 -8.32
CA SER A 89 1.00 9.22 -9.13
C SER A 89 1.39 10.42 -8.29
N PHE A 90 2.66 10.83 -8.36
CA PHE A 90 3.14 12.07 -7.77
C PHE A 90 3.39 13.07 -8.88
N SER A 91 2.79 14.26 -8.75
CA SER A 91 2.84 15.29 -9.79
C SER A 91 3.11 16.67 -9.22
N ASP A 92 3.86 17.47 -9.96
CA ASP A 92 3.98 18.91 -9.77
C ASP A 92 3.35 19.63 -10.98
N SER A 93 3.57 20.95 -11.11
CA SER A 93 3.07 21.71 -12.26
C SER A 93 3.79 21.39 -13.58
N SER A 94 4.88 20.62 -13.54
CA SER A 94 5.75 20.34 -14.68
C SER A 94 5.57 18.94 -15.26
N ALA A 95 5.35 17.92 -14.43
CA ALA A 95 5.18 16.52 -14.86
C ALA A 95 4.59 15.64 -13.75
N SER A 96 4.31 14.37 -14.10
CA SER A 96 3.92 13.32 -13.16
C SER A 96 4.75 12.05 -13.33
N ALA A 97 4.93 11.31 -12.24
CA ALA A 97 5.61 10.01 -12.22
C ALA A 97 4.87 9.03 -11.27
N CYS A 98 5.03 7.71 -11.46
CA CYS A 98 4.59 6.77 -10.43
C CYS A 98 5.37 7.04 -9.14
N CYS A 99 4.77 6.69 -8.01
CA CYS A 99 5.44 6.83 -6.73
C CYS A 99 5.12 5.70 -5.76
N ASP A 100 6.02 5.56 -4.78
CA ASP A 100 5.83 4.76 -3.58
C ASP A 100 6.17 5.65 -2.38
N VAL A 101 5.49 5.44 -1.25
CA VAL A 101 5.53 6.34 -0.09
C VAL A 101 5.73 5.53 1.18
N LEU A 102 6.80 5.84 1.93
CA LEU A 102 6.95 5.40 3.31
C LEU A 102 6.14 6.29 4.24
N ASP A 103 5.69 5.72 5.36
CA ASP A 103 4.86 6.41 6.36
C ASP A 103 3.61 7.07 5.76
N PHE A 104 3.02 6.40 4.76
CA PHE A 104 1.84 6.83 4.04
C PHE A 104 0.74 7.33 5.00
N ASP A 105 0.20 8.50 4.69
CA ASP A 105 -0.93 9.09 5.39
C ASP A 105 -2.02 9.33 4.37
N PHE A 106 -3.19 8.72 4.56
CA PHE A 106 -4.29 8.86 3.62
C PHE A 106 -4.64 10.32 3.31
N ARG A 107 -4.44 11.22 4.28
CA ARG A 107 -4.71 12.66 4.17
C ARG A 107 -3.82 13.38 3.14
N MET A 108 -2.73 12.74 2.69
CA MET A 108 -1.83 13.30 1.68
C MET A 108 -2.41 13.24 0.25
N ILE A 109 -3.39 12.39 0.00
CA ILE A 109 -4.04 12.29 -1.32
C ILE A 109 -4.74 13.59 -1.65
N GLY A 110 -4.48 14.12 -2.85
CA GLY A 110 -5.03 15.38 -3.34
C GLY A 110 -4.45 16.63 -2.68
N ARG A 111 -3.51 16.49 -1.75
CA ARG A 111 -2.87 17.61 -1.05
C ARG A 111 -1.43 17.82 -1.49
N LYS A 112 -0.99 19.07 -1.41
CA LYS A 112 0.38 19.45 -1.67
C LYS A 112 1.27 19.05 -0.49
N ILE A 113 2.28 18.25 -0.77
CA ILE A 113 3.30 17.82 0.19
C ILE A 113 4.68 18.28 -0.26
N ARG A 114 5.55 18.44 0.74
CA ARG A 114 6.96 18.70 0.57
C ARG A 114 7.73 17.42 0.90
N VAL A 115 8.42 16.88 -0.09
CA VAL A 115 9.23 15.67 0.04
C VAL A 115 10.67 16.07 0.30
N VAL A 116 11.13 15.82 1.52
CA VAL A 116 12.45 16.23 2.02
C VAL A 116 13.51 15.13 1.92
N SER A 117 13.09 13.90 1.62
CA SER A 117 13.98 12.78 1.34
C SER A 117 13.32 11.86 0.32
N TRP A 118 14.03 11.55 -0.77
CA TRP A 118 13.48 10.79 -1.88
C TRP A 118 14.55 10.08 -2.70
N ASN A 119 14.15 9.05 -3.43
CA ASN A 119 14.92 8.53 -4.56
C ASN A 119 14.09 8.64 -5.84
N PHE A 120 14.79 8.72 -6.97
CA PHE A 120 14.20 8.59 -8.29
C PHE A 120 14.92 7.48 -9.05
N THR A 121 14.15 6.58 -9.65
CA THR A 121 14.67 5.55 -10.55
C THR A 121 13.91 5.60 -11.88
N PRO A 122 14.61 5.68 -13.02
CA PRO A 122 13.95 5.66 -14.32
C PRO A 122 13.26 4.29 -14.55
N SER A 123 12.08 4.31 -15.17
CA SER A 123 11.31 3.10 -15.46
C SER A 123 10.92 3.10 -16.93
N LYS A 124 11.14 1.97 -17.61
CA LYS A 124 10.72 1.82 -19.02
C LYS A 124 9.20 1.85 -19.15
N MET A 125 8.47 1.38 -18.13
CA MET A 125 7.00 1.27 -18.18
C MET A 125 6.31 2.60 -17.86
N CYS A 126 6.80 3.33 -16.85
CA CYS A 126 6.10 4.51 -16.30
C CYS A 126 6.87 5.83 -16.48
N GLY A 127 7.96 5.84 -17.26
CA GLY A 127 8.92 6.94 -17.33
C GLY A 127 9.86 7.01 -16.12
N GLY A 128 9.32 6.94 -14.91
CA GLY A 128 10.09 6.93 -13.67
C GLY A 128 9.26 6.60 -12.43
N LEU A 129 9.97 6.27 -11.36
CA LEU A 129 9.43 6.04 -10.02
C LEU A 129 10.07 7.03 -9.05
N VAL A 130 9.22 7.72 -8.28
CA VAL A 130 9.63 8.54 -7.13
C VAL A 130 9.35 7.76 -5.85
N GLU A 131 10.41 7.40 -5.15
CA GLU A 131 10.35 6.78 -3.82
C GLU A 131 10.37 7.90 -2.76
N ILE A 132 9.24 8.17 -2.13
CA ILE A 132 9.04 9.22 -1.12
C ILE A 132 9.39 8.65 0.26
N ILE A 133 10.56 9.02 0.79
CA ILE A 133 11.11 8.47 2.04
C ILE A 133 10.63 9.30 3.24
N LYS A 134 10.77 10.63 3.15
CA LYS A 134 10.33 11.57 4.19
C LYS A 134 9.62 12.75 3.56
N TRP A 135 8.52 13.17 4.19
CA TRP A 135 7.67 14.21 3.67
C TRP A 135 6.96 14.96 4.81
N GLU A 136 6.52 16.16 4.50
CA GLU A 136 5.70 17.01 5.37
C GLU A 136 4.58 17.66 4.54
N PHE A 137 3.48 18.05 5.20
CA PHE A 137 2.44 18.83 4.51
C PHE A 137 2.96 20.22 4.20
N ALA A 138 2.71 20.72 2.99
CA ALA A 138 3.16 22.04 2.58
C ALA A 138 2.39 23.18 3.28
N GLU A 139 1.21 22.88 3.82
CA GLU A 139 0.32 23.81 4.52
C GLU A 139 0.08 23.34 5.97
N GLY A 140 -0.06 24.29 6.91
CA GLY A 140 -0.10 24.03 8.35
C GLY A 140 -1.45 23.57 8.91
N SER A 141 -1.37 22.82 10.02
CA SER A 141 -2.45 22.27 10.87
C SER A 141 -3.58 21.52 10.16
N ILE A 142 -3.52 20.19 10.25
CA ILE A 142 -4.58 19.30 9.75
C ILE A 142 -5.43 18.84 10.92
N SER A 143 -6.74 18.82 10.71
CA SER A 143 -7.68 18.25 11.68
C SER A 143 -7.32 16.79 11.99
N SER A 144 -7.58 16.34 13.21
CA SER A 144 -7.25 14.95 13.62
C SER A 144 -8.12 13.90 12.94
N VAL A 145 -9.21 14.31 12.26
CA VAL A 145 -10.21 13.43 11.65
C VAL A 145 -10.70 14.04 10.35
N ASP A 146 -10.16 13.56 9.23
CA ASP A 146 -10.64 13.98 7.92
C ASP A 146 -11.59 12.90 7.37
N SER A 147 -12.76 13.32 6.90
CA SER A 147 -13.71 12.49 6.15
C SER A 147 -13.39 12.63 4.66
N PHE A 148 -13.12 11.52 3.99
CA PHE A 148 -12.72 11.47 2.60
C PHE A 148 -13.83 10.89 1.73
N PRO A 149 -14.48 11.67 0.85
CA PRO A 149 -15.47 11.14 -0.07
C PRO A 149 -14.78 10.19 -1.06
N LEU A 150 -15.26 8.96 -1.17
CA LEU A 150 -14.70 7.95 -2.07
C LEU A 150 -15.23 8.09 -3.51
N TYR A 151 -16.20 8.98 -3.73
CA TYR A 151 -16.69 9.36 -5.05
C TYR A 151 -16.55 10.86 -5.23
N SER A 152 -16.07 11.25 -6.41
CA SER A 152 -15.99 12.64 -6.85
C SER A 152 -16.88 12.81 -8.08
N GLY A 153 -18.21 12.73 -7.89
CA GLY A 153 -19.20 12.82 -8.96
C GLY A 153 -20.57 13.26 -8.43
N GLY A 154 -21.34 13.97 -9.27
CA GLY A 154 -22.63 14.57 -8.90
C GLY A 154 -23.66 13.57 -8.37
N VAL A 155 -24.47 14.05 -7.42
CA VAL A 155 -25.48 13.26 -6.70
C VAL A 155 -26.65 12.94 -7.64
N ASN A 156 -26.70 11.73 -8.20
CA ASN A 156 -27.85 11.30 -9.01
C ASN A 156 -28.41 9.91 -8.65
N GLU A 157 -27.97 9.33 -7.53
CA GLU A 157 -28.53 8.08 -7.00
C GLU A 157 -29.37 8.29 -5.74
N ASP A 158 -30.36 7.42 -5.55
CA ASP A 158 -31.26 7.41 -4.39
C ASP A 158 -30.48 7.04 -3.10
N CYS A 159 -30.00 8.06 -2.39
CA CYS A 159 -29.08 7.94 -1.25
C CYS A 159 -29.74 7.35 0.02
N ARG A 160 -31.06 7.15 0.04
CA ARG A 160 -31.82 6.70 1.21
C ARG A 160 -31.37 5.34 1.77
N LYS A 161 -30.76 4.49 0.95
CA LYS A 161 -30.27 3.14 1.32
C LYS A 161 -28.81 3.13 1.84
N ALA A 162 -28.06 4.21 1.64
CA ALA A 162 -26.64 4.32 1.97
C ALA A 162 -26.45 4.87 3.39
N ARG A 163 -26.83 4.07 4.39
CA ARG A 163 -26.86 4.48 5.81
C ARG A 163 -26.00 3.63 6.74
N HIS A 164 -25.28 2.66 6.18
CA HIS A 164 -24.50 1.72 6.99
C HIS A 164 -23.08 2.23 7.15
N ASN A 165 -22.54 2.00 8.34
CA ASN A 165 -21.17 2.35 8.70
C ASN A 165 -20.46 1.07 9.12
N ILE A 166 -19.17 0.98 8.82
CA ILE A 166 -18.28 -0.09 9.27
C ILE A 166 -17.07 0.58 9.90
N CYS A 167 -16.61 0.05 11.02
CA CYS A 167 -15.36 0.46 11.65
C CYS A 167 -14.62 -0.81 12.09
N GLY A 168 -13.35 -0.89 11.76
CA GLY A 168 -12.58 -2.09 12.03
C GLY A 168 -11.18 -2.06 11.46
N LEU A 169 -10.43 -3.12 11.73
CA LEU A 169 -9.09 -3.33 11.19
C LEU A 169 -9.21 -3.81 9.73
N LEU A 170 -8.49 -3.15 8.82
CA LEU A 170 -8.41 -3.57 7.42
C LEU A 170 -7.43 -4.75 7.28
N GLU A 171 -7.97 -5.96 7.09
CA GLU A 171 -7.21 -7.22 7.09
C GLU A 171 -6.61 -7.54 5.73
N SER A 172 -7.41 -7.39 4.67
CA SER A 172 -7.00 -7.71 3.31
C SER A 172 -7.74 -6.87 2.28
N VAL A 173 -7.13 -6.71 1.11
CA VAL A 173 -7.72 -6.05 -0.05
C VAL A 173 -7.43 -6.93 -1.25
N SER A 174 -8.47 -7.36 -1.96
CA SER A 174 -8.35 -8.21 -3.13
C SER A 174 -7.67 -7.48 -4.30
N PRO A 175 -7.16 -8.21 -5.30
CA PRO A 175 -6.87 -7.64 -6.60
C PRO A 175 -8.08 -6.91 -7.21
N VAL A 176 -7.78 -5.96 -8.11
CA VAL A 176 -8.82 -5.32 -8.92
C VAL A 176 -9.27 -6.29 -9.98
N SER A 177 -10.55 -6.64 -9.95
CA SER A 177 -11.21 -7.49 -10.93
C SER A 177 -11.98 -6.66 -11.95
N LEU A 178 -12.09 -7.18 -13.17
CA LEU A 178 -12.92 -6.62 -14.24
C LEU A 178 -14.24 -7.39 -14.26
N ILE A 179 -15.36 -6.68 -14.10
CA ILE A 179 -16.69 -7.27 -14.12
C ILE A 179 -17.41 -6.81 -15.38
N PRO A 180 -17.75 -7.74 -16.30
CA PRO A 180 -18.55 -7.40 -17.46
C PRO A 180 -19.95 -6.98 -16.99
N CYS A 181 -20.34 -5.75 -17.31
CA CYS A 181 -21.66 -5.23 -16.96
C CYS A 181 -22.47 -4.98 -18.23
N THR A 182 -23.56 -5.70 -18.38
CA THR A 182 -24.58 -5.45 -19.40
C THR A 182 -25.53 -4.37 -18.90
N MET A 183 -25.07 -3.13 -18.78
CA MET A 183 -25.91 -2.03 -18.30
C MET A 183 -25.95 -0.92 -19.34
N GLY A 184 -26.83 -1.08 -20.33
CA GLY A 184 -27.14 -0.02 -21.29
C GLY A 184 -28.13 -0.46 -22.36
N SER A 185 -29.18 0.34 -22.57
CA SER A 185 -30.14 0.23 -23.67
C SER A 185 -29.51 0.41 -25.06
N ASN A 186 -28.21 0.73 -25.13
CA ASN A 186 -27.45 1.01 -26.35
C ASN A 186 -26.33 -0.01 -26.66
N GLY A 187 -26.26 -1.16 -25.96
CA GLY A 187 -25.38 -2.26 -26.35
C GLY A 187 -23.87 -2.05 -26.16
N ASN A 188 -23.43 -0.98 -25.48
CA ASN A 188 -22.02 -0.85 -25.08
C ASN A 188 -21.79 -1.62 -23.77
N GLU A 189 -20.96 -2.65 -23.82
CA GLU A 189 -20.43 -3.33 -22.65
C GLU A 189 -19.42 -2.41 -21.93
N GLU A 190 -19.86 -1.75 -20.86
CA GLU A 190 -18.94 -1.05 -19.97
C GLU A 190 -18.40 -2.03 -18.92
N ASN A 191 -17.11 -2.33 -19.03
CA ASN A 191 -16.43 -3.15 -18.04
C ASN A 191 -16.20 -2.33 -16.76
N LEU A 192 -16.72 -2.83 -15.63
CA LEU A 192 -16.52 -2.18 -14.34
C LEU A 192 -15.32 -2.76 -13.61
N HIS A 193 -14.41 -1.90 -13.19
CA HIS A 193 -13.35 -2.25 -12.26
C HIS A 193 -13.89 -2.29 -10.83
N SER A 194 -13.48 -3.29 -10.06
CA SER A 194 -13.89 -3.43 -8.66
C SER A 194 -12.88 -4.19 -7.82
N PHE A 195 -12.96 -4.03 -6.50
CA PHE A 195 -12.21 -4.85 -5.55
C PHE A 195 -12.97 -4.99 -4.23
N ILE A 196 -12.55 -5.94 -3.40
CA ILE A 196 -13.14 -6.21 -2.09
C ILE A 196 -12.11 -5.90 -1.02
N ALA A 197 -12.54 -5.19 0.04
CA ALA A 197 -11.78 -5.02 1.27
C ALA A 197 -12.42 -5.86 2.38
N GLU A 198 -11.61 -6.60 3.11
CA GLU A 198 -12.00 -7.38 4.28
C GLU A 198 -11.69 -6.58 5.54
N VAL A 199 -12.72 -6.28 6.33
CA VAL A 199 -12.62 -5.48 7.56
C VAL A 199 -13.09 -6.31 8.73
N SER A 200 -12.21 -6.58 9.67
CA SER A 200 -12.57 -7.20 10.95
C SER A 200 -13.09 -6.13 11.89
N SER A 201 -14.35 -6.25 12.32
CA SER A 201 -15.01 -5.32 13.24
C SER A 201 -15.23 -5.97 14.60
N CYS A 202 -15.34 -5.11 15.61
CA CYS A 202 -15.74 -5.55 16.94
C CYS A 202 -17.26 -5.48 17.08
N ASP A 203 -17.87 -6.54 17.61
CA ASP A 203 -19.33 -6.65 17.79
C ASP A 203 -19.82 -5.95 19.07
N CYS A 204 -18.94 -5.23 19.76
CA CYS A 204 -19.27 -4.56 21.01
C CYS A 204 -20.31 -3.43 20.79
N GLU A 205 -21.19 -3.18 21.77
CA GLU A 205 -22.21 -2.12 21.65
C GLU A 205 -21.60 -0.72 21.42
N LEU A 206 -20.41 -0.46 21.97
CA LEU A 206 -19.67 0.79 21.76
C LEU A 206 -19.14 0.92 20.32
N CYS A 207 -18.88 -0.21 19.66
CA CYS A 207 -18.29 -0.34 18.34
C CYS A 207 -19.39 -0.33 17.26
N ASN A 208 -20.53 -0.96 17.55
CA ASN A 208 -21.71 -1.02 16.69
C ASN A 208 -22.67 0.19 16.84
N GLY A 209 -22.37 1.12 17.73
CA GLY A 209 -23.16 2.34 17.92
C GLY A 209 -23.21 3.24 16.68
N LYS A 210 -24.32 3.97 16.50
CA LYS A 210 -24.52 4.91 15.37
C LYS A 210 -23.44 6.01 15.28
N ASP A 211 -22.79 6.32 16.41
CA ASP A 211 -21.72 7.31 16.54
C ASP A 211 -20.32 6.68 16.65
N CYS A 212 -19.99 5.79 15.69
CA CYS A 212 -18.66 5.19 15.55
C CYS A 212 -17.52 6.23 15.39
N LYS A 213 -17.86 7.52 15.18
CA LYS A 213 -16.94 8.68 15.21
C LYS A 213 -16.19 8.85 16.54
N LYS A 214 -16.64 8.20 17.63
CA LYS A 214 -16.01 8.28 18.96
C LYS A 214 -15.06 7.12 19.29
N VAL A 215 -14.79 6.18 18.36
CA VAL A 215 -13.94 5.00 18.64
C VAL A 215 -12.44 5.32 18.75
N GLY A 216 -12.01 6.53 18.40
CA GLY A 216 -10.61 6.95 18.46
C GLY A 216 -9.87 6.77 19.80
N PRO A 217 -10.50 6.96 20.99
CA PRO A 217 -9.84 6.71 22.27
C PRO A 217 -10.03 5.27 22.79
N LEU A 218 -10.88 4.45 22.15
CA LEU A 218 -11.22 3.10 22.64
C LEU A 218 -10.20 2.05 22.20
N VAL A 219 -9.51 2.26 21.07
CA VAL A 219 -8.39 1.38 20.66
C VAL A 219 -7.18 1.54 21.60
N GLU A 220 -7.07 2.63 22.35
CA GLU A 220 -6.02 2.82 23.38
C GLU A 220 -6.34 2.11 24.71
N ARG A 221 -7.61 1.76 24.97
CA ARG A 221 -8.01 0.93 26.10
C ARG A 221 -8.23 -0.51 25.62
N HIS A 222 -7.14 -1.26 25.57
CA HIS A 222 -7.07 -2.64 25.10
C HIS A 222 -7.82 -3.70 25.94
N ASP A 223 -8.60 -3.30 26.95
CA ASP A 223 -9.36 -4.24 27.78
C ASP A 223 -10.80 -4.37 27.25
N GLY A 224 -11.03 -5.27 26.29
CA GLY A 224 -12.38 -5.80 26.00
C GLY A 224 -12.87 -5.83 24.55
N HIS A 225 -12.09 -5.39 23.56
CA HIS A 225 -12.52 -5.41 22.15
C HIS A 225 -11.96 -6.62 21.37
N ALA A 226 -12.84 -7.49 20.90
CA ALA A 226 -12.49 -8.59 19.99
C ALA A 226 -12.99 -8.28 18.58
N PHE A 227 -12.09 -8.24 17.60
CA PHE A 227 -12.41 -8.07 16.16
C PHE A 227 -12.83 -9.42 15.56
N SER A 228 -13.95 -9.96 16.02
CA SER A 228 -14.41 -11.31 15.68
C SER A 228 -15.29 -11.38 14.44
N GLN A 229 -15.84 -10.25 13.97
CA GLN A 229 -16.77 -10.23 12.84
C GLN A 229 -16.08 -9.76 11.56
N THR A 230 -16.12 -10.60 10.53
CA THR A 230 -15.61 -10.24 9.20
C THR A 230 -16.69 -9.56 8.36
N ASN A 231 -16.39 -8.36 7.87
CA ASN A 231 -17.23 -7.64 6.92
C ASN A 231 -16.52 -7.42 5.59
N PHE A 232 -17.24 -7.57 4.49
CA PHE A 232 -16.71 -7.32 3.15
C PHE A 232 -17.24 -6.00 2.60
N VAL A 233 -16.34 -5.10 2.22
CA VAL A 233 -16.64 -3.84 1.57
C VAL A 233 -16.27 -3.93 0.09
N TYR A 234 -17.27 -3.85 -0.78
CA TYR A 234 -17.12 -3.95 -2.22
C TYR A 234 -17.06 -2.56 -2.86
N PHE A 235 -15.91 -2.24 -3.43
CA PHE A 235 -15.62 -0.98 -4.11
C PHE A 235 -15.92 -1.11 -5.59
N ASN A 236 -16.97 -0.43 -6.05
CA ASN A 236 -17.46 -0.57 -7.42
C ASN A 236 -17.18 0.67 -8.29
N GLY A 237 -16.77 0.43 -9.54
CA GLY A 237 -16.69 1.42 -10.60
C GLY A 237 -15.71 2.53 -10.24
N PRO A 238 -16.12 3.81 -10.17
CA PRO A 238 -15.24 4.93 -9.83
C PRO A 238 -14.49 4.77 -8.50
N ALA A 239 -15.05 4.06 -7.52
CA ALA A 239 -14.36 3.82 -6.23
C ALA A 239 -13.17 2.86 -6.35
N SER A 240 -13.03 2.12 -7.46
CA SER A 240 -11.90 1.23 -7.68
C SER A 240 -10.54 1.95 -7.73
N CYS A 241 -10.52 3.25 -8.06
CA CYS A 241 -9.30 4.06 -8.07
C CYS A 241 -8.64 4.19 -6.69
N TRP A 242 -9.38 3.90 -5.61
CA TRP A 242 -8.84 3.89 -4.24
C TRP A 242 -8.05 2.63 -3.90
N HIS A 243 -8.01 1.62 -4.76
CA HIS A 243 -7.29 0.36 -4.53
C HIS A 243 -5.85 0.54 -4.03
N PRO A 244 -4.96 1.31 -4.69
CA PRO A 244 -3.59 1.47 -4.20
C PRO A 244 -3.50 2.19 -2.85
N ALA A 245 -4.47 3.07 -2.54
CA ALA A 245 -4.53 3.72 -1.23
C ALA A 245 -5.02 2.74 -0.14
N MET A 246 -5.99 1.87 -0.46
CA MET A 246 -6.49 0.85 0.46
C MET A 246 -5.43 -0.19 0.79
N LEU A 247 -4.62 -0.61 -0.19
CA LEU A 247 -3.48 -1.51 0.06
C LEU A 247 -2.53 -0.96 1.14
N ARG A 248 -2.31 0.37 1.15
CA ARG A 248 -1.44 1.03 2.14
C ARG A 248 -2.07 1.17 3.52
N LEU A 249 -3.38 0.97 3.63
CA LEU A 249 -4.10 1.00 4.90
C LEU A 249 -4.21 -0.37 5.56
N ILE A 250 -3.78 -1.46 4.91
CA ILE A 250 -3.84 -2.81 5.51
C ILE A 250 -3.06 -2.83 6.82
N GLY A 251 -3.69 -3.35 7.87
CA GLY A 251 -3.19 -3.33 9.25
C GLY A 251 -3.57 -2.07 10.04
N ASN A 252 -4.32 -1.12 9.46
CA ASN A 252 -4.84 0.04 10.17
C ASN A 252 -6.34 -0.07 10.43
N VAL A 253 -6.80 0.62 11.48
CA VAL A 253 -8.23 0.81 11.75
C VAL A 253 -8.80 1.86 10.80
N VAL A 254 -9.85 1.48 10.08
CA VAL A 254 -10.56 2.30 9.10
C VAL A 254 -12.03 2.38 9.47
N SER A 255 -12.68 3.51 9.13
CA SER A 255 -14.12 3.63 9.27
C SER A 255 -14.77 4.10 7.97
N PHE A 256 -15.61 3.26 7.39
CA PHE A 256 -16.43 3.58 6.24
C PHE A 256 -17.81 4.04 6.70
N SER A 257 -18.34 5.05 6.04
CA SER A 257 -19.70 5.55 6.25
C SER A 257 -20.42 5.69 4.92
N GLY A 258 -21.76 5.69 4.93
CA GLY A 258 -22.54 5.84 3.71
C GLY A 258 -22.49 4.61 2.80
N LEU A 259 -22.44 3.40 3.38
CA LEU A 259 -22.44 2.14 2.65
C LEU A 259 -23.87 1.60 2.45
N ARG A 260 -24.06 0.86 1.35
CA ARG A 260 -25.28 0.09 1.07
C ARG A 260 -25.07 -1.36 1.49
N LYS A 261 -25.94 -1.88 2.36
CA LYS A 261 -25.92 -3.30 2.74
C LYS A 261 -26.63 -4.12 1.66
N LYS A 262 -25.97 -5.15 1.13
CA LYS A 262 -26.51 -6.09 0.14
C LYS A 262 -26.24 -7.54 0.57
N LEU A 263 -27.21 -8.41 0.31
CA LEU A 263 -27.00 -9.85 0.38
C LEU A 263 -26.56 -10.32 -1.01
N VAL A 264 -25.40 -10.98 -1.09
CA VAL A 264 -24.79 -11.45 -2.33
C VAL A 264 -24.75 -12.97 -2.28
N TYR A 265 -25.23 -13.62 -3.34
CA TYR A 265 -25.19 -15.07 -3.44
C TYR A 265 -23.88 -15.49 -4.10
N VAL A 266 -23.13 -16.37 -3.43
CA VAL A 266 -21.91 -17.00 -3.93
C VAL A 266 -22.29 -18.42 -4.34
N GLY A 267 -22.28 -18.68 -5.64
CA GLY A 267 -22.79 -19.94 -6.18
C GLY A 267 -24.30 -20.08 -5.97
N LYS A 268 -24.76 -21.30 -5.67
CA LYS A 268 -26.20 -21.62 -5.59
C LYS A 268 -26.77 -21.58 -4.16
N GLU A 269 -25.93 -21.71 -3.14
CA GLU A 269 -26.37 -22.04 -1.78
C GLU A 269 -25.84 -21.09 -0.70
N GLU A 270 -24.78 -20.32 -1.00
CA GLU A 270 -24.17 -19.44 -0.01
C GLU A 270 -24.64 -18.01 -0.21
N ALA A 271 -25.13 -17.38 0.86
CA ALA A 271 -25.49 -15.97 0.86
C ALA A 271 -24.55 -15.24 1.82
N GLN A 272 -23.72 -14.36 1.27
CA GLN A 272 -22.80 -13.53 2.03
C GLN A 272 -23.34 -12.11 2.13
N LEU A 273 -23.31 -11.55 3.33
CA LEU A 273 -23.58 -10.14 3.50
C LEU A 273 -22.36 -9.32 3.05
N MET A 274 -22.59 -8.37 2.14
CA MET A 274 -21.57 -7.43 1.67
C MET A 274 -22.07 -6.00 1.78
N PHE A 275 -21.13 -5.07 1.95
CA PHE A 275 -21.40 -3.64 1.97
C PHE A 275 -20.81 -3.00 0.73
N VAL A 276 -21.64 -2.33 -0.05
CA VAL A 276 -21.27 -1.77 -1.34
C VAL A 276 -21.08 -0.26 -1.22
N THR A 277 -19.98 0.23 -1.80
CA THR A 277 -19.72 1.66 -1.90
C THR A 277 -20.79 2.35 -2.75
N SER A 278 -21.13 3.59 -2.39
CA SER A 278 -22.09 4.44 -3.07
C SER A 278 -21.56 5.87 -3.17
N ASN A 279 -22.23 6.73 -3.94
CA ASN A 279 -21.82 8.13 -4.14
C ASN A 279 -21.65 8.96 -2.85
N VAL A 280 -22.26 8.55 -1.74
CA VAL A 280 -22.12 9.21 -0.42
C VAL A 280 -21.14 8.49 0.51
N THR A 281 -20.43 7.46 0.02
CA THR A 281 -19.49 6.73 0.84
C THR A 281 -18.28 7.59 1.17
N CYS A 282 -17.97 7.69 2.47
CA CYS A 282 -16.80 8.39 2.96
C CYS A 282 -15.94 7.44 3.81
N LEU A 283 -14.62 7.53 3.64
CA LEU A 283 -13.65 6.96 4.57
C LEU A 283 -13.31 8.00 5.63
N ASN A 284 -13.45 7.63 6.89
CA ASN A 284 -12.95 8.38 8.03
C ASN A 284 -11.65 7.70 8.47
N TYR A 285 -10.53 8.40 8.27
CA TYR A 285 -9.21 7.89 8.60
C TYR A 285 -8.60 8.72 9.73
N ARG A 286 -8.06 8.03 10.73
CA ARG A 286 -7.25 8.62 11.79
C ARG A 286 -5.90 7.91 11.79
N LYS A 287 -4.83 8.67 11.61
CA LYS A 287 -3.48 8.12 11.76
C LYS A 287 -3.24 7.86 13.24
N LEU A 288 -3.25 6.59 13.64
CA LEU A 288 -2.79 6.20 14.97
C LEU A 288 -1.26 6.31 14.98
N HIS A 289 -0.72 7.10 15.91
CA HIS A 289 0.73 7.28 16.05
C HIS A 289 1.45 6.05 16.60
N ASN A 290 0.69 5.04 17.06
CA ASN A 290 1.25 3.85 17.65
C ASN A 290 1.52 2.79 16.57
N LYS A 291 2.72 2.84 15.97
CA LYS A 291 3.25 1.83 15.04
C LYS A 291 3.26 0.41 15.65
N ASP A 292 3.09 0.31 16.96
CA ASP A 292 3.14 -0.92 17.75
C ASP A 292 1.97 -1.89 17.47
N ILE A 293 0.84 -1.40 16.95
CA ILE A 293 -0.29 -2.25 16.54
C ILE A 293 0.07 -3.04 15.26
N SER A 294 0.90 -2.49 14.38
CA SER A 294 1.24 -3.11 13.10
C SER A 294 2.20 -4.31 13.20
N TYR A 295 2.84 -4.47 14.37
CA TYR A 295 3.80 -5.55 14.65
C TYR A 295 3.26 -6.58 15.66
N ARG A 296 2.12 -6.30 16.31
CA ARG A 296 1.47 -7.23 17.24
C ARG A 296 0.23 -7.84 16.58
N CYS A 297 0.46 -8.82 15.72
CA CYS A 297 -0.51 -9.89 15.54
C CYS A 297 0.24 -11.21 15.57
N VAL A 298 -0.08 -11.96 16.63
CA VAL A 298 0.21 -13.35 16.99
C VAL A 298 1.34 -13.98 16.17
N LYS A 299 2.49 -14.21 16.83
CA LYS A 299 3.32 -15.37 16.49
C LYS A 299 2.42 -16.60 16.65
N THR A 300 1.61 -16.91 15.64
CA THR A 300 1.10 -18.26 15.48
C THR A 300 2.36 -19.10 15.33
N ASN A 301 2.42 -20.23 16.04
CA ASN A 301 3.52 -21.17 15.85
C ASN A 301 3.39 -21.66 14.41
N LEU A 302 4.05 -20.99 13.47
CA LEU A 302 3.98 -21.28 12.05
C LEU A 302 4.72 -22.60 11.84
N GLU A 303 3.99 -23.70 11.82
CA GLU A 303 4.57 -25.03 11.59
C GLU A 303 5.03 -25.19 10.14
N GLY A 304 4.63 -24.27 9.25
CA GLY A 304 4.98 -24.27 7.83
C GLY A 304 4.11 -25.23 7.02
N ASN A 305 2.88 -25.47 7.48
CA ASN A 305 1.90 -26.36 6.84
C ASN A 305 0.99 -25.64 5.82
N GLY A 306 1.36 -24.43 5.36
CA GLY A 306 0.55 -23.62 4.45
C GLY A 306 -0.34 -22.57 5.14
N GLU A 307 -0.14 -22.35 6.43
CA GLU A 307 -0.82 -21.31 7.21
C GLU A 307 -0.57 -19.91 6.66
N LEU A 308 -1.56 -19.03 6.78
CA LEU A 308 -1.38 -17.61 6.48
C LEU A 308 -0.57 -16.94 7.60
N GLY A 309 0.45 -16.18 7.21
CA GLY A 309 1.28 -15.45 8.15
C GLY A 309 1.79 -14.12 7.61
N MET A 310 2.68 -13.52 8.40
CA MET A 310 3.40 -12.30 8.06
C MET A 310 4.91 -12.58 7.99
N TYR A 311 5.61 -11.88 7.11
CA TYR A 311 7.06 -11.99 7.00
C TYR A 311 7.67 -10.61 6.68
N VAL A 312 8.81 -10.32 7.30
CA VAL A 312 9.62 -9.13 6.98
C VAL A 312 10.99 -9.59 6.55
N GLY A 313 11.46 -9.14 5.40
CA GLY A 313 12.76 -9.57 4.87
C GLY A 313 13.35 -8.62 3.85
N VAL A 314 14.63 -8.82 3.56
CA VAL A 314 15.39 -8.03 2.60
C VAL A 314 15.40 -8.72 1.25
N VAL A 315 15.04 -8.02 0.18
CA VAL A 315 15.14 -8.55 -1.19
C VAL A 315 16.61 -8.76 -1.56
N ARG A 316 17.00 -10.01 -1.84
CA ARG A 316 18.33 -10.37 -2.35
C ARG A 316 18.35 -10.59 -3.85
N GLY A 317 17.26 -11.08 -4.41
CA GLY A 317 17.15 -11.39 -5.82
C GLY A 317 15.73 -11.27 -6.33
N VAL A 318 15.59 -10.84 -7.58
CA VAL A 318 14.31 -10.79 -8.29
C VAL A 318 14.48 -11.58 -9.58
N TYR A 319 13.70 -12.64 -9.74
CA TYR A 319 13.83 -13.60 -10.83
C TYR A 319 12.52 -13.72 -11.59
N MET A 320 12.63 -14.22 -12.83
CA MET A 320 11.49 -14.57 -13.67
C MET A 320 10.44 -13.44 -13.76
N GLN A 321 10.86 -12.24 -14.15
CA GLN A 321 9.99 -11.06 -14.28
C GLN A 321 9.22 -10.73 -12.99
N SER A 322 9.90 -10.86 -11.84
CA SER A 322 9.31 -10.64 -10.51
C SER A 322 8.26 -11.67 -10.08
N MET A 323 8.18 -12.84 -10.73
CA MET A 323 7.36 -13.94 -10.22
C MET A 323 7.99 -14.64 -9.01
N ILE A 324 9.32 -14.53 -8.87
CA ILE A 324 10.07 -15.14 -7.77
C ILE A 324 10.97 -14.09 -7.14
N VAL A 325 10.82 -13.88 -5.84
CA VAL A 325 11.61 -12.92 -5.07
C VAL A 325 12.34 -13.66 -3.95
N GLU A 326 13.67 -13.64 -3.99
CA GLU A 326 14.49 -14.15 -2.89
C GLU A 326 14.55 -13.08 -1.80
N LEU A 327 14.14 -13.49 -0.60
CA LEU A 327 14.15 -12.72 0.62
C LEU A 327 15.17 -13.34 1.57
N ASP A 328 16.07 -12.52 2.09
CA ASP A 328 17.16 -12.98 2.94
C ASP A 328 17.94 -14.13 2.25
N LYS A 329 18.45 -15.14 2.95
CA LYS A 329 19.30 -16.18 2.31
C LYS A 329 18.54 -17.44 1.87
N GLU A 330 17.42 -17.76 2.51
CA GLU A 330 16.75 -19.06 2.36
C GLU A 330 15.23 -18.92 2.25
N VAL A 331 14.72 -17.70 2.04
CA VAL A 331 13.28 -17.45 1.96
C VAL A 331 12.92 -17.01 0.55
N TRP A 332 11.89 -17.63 -0.02
CA TRP A 332 11.50 -17.39 -1.41
C TRP A 332 10.03 -17.07 -1.47
N LEU A 333 9.70 -15.89 -2.00
CA LEU A 333 8.34 -15.47 -2.27
C LEU A 333 7.96 -15.82 -3.70
N LEU A 334 6.88 -16.59 -3.84
CA LEU A 334 6.29 -16.98 -5.11
C LEU A 334 5.05 -16.12 -5.39
N LEU A 335 5.13 -15.33 -6.46
CA LEU A 335 4.08 -14.44 -6.95
C LEU A 335 3.41 -15.10 -8.16
N MET A 336 2.54 -16.08 -7.89
CA MET A 336 1.86 -16.87 -8.92
C MET A 336 0.58 -16.20 -9.45
N ASP A 337 -0.04 -15.32 -8.67
CA ASP A 337 -1.24 -14.59 -9.07
C ASP A 337 -0.86 -13.31 -9.81
N GLN A 338 -1.11 -13.29 -11.12
CA GLN A 338 -0.81 -12.15 -12.00
C GLN A 338 -1.66 -10.91 -11.70
N LEU A 339 -2.74 -11.05 -10.93
CA LEU A 339 -3.60 -9.93 -10.54
C LEU A 339 -3.06 -9.18 -9.32
N LEU A 340 -2.10 -9.75 -8.59
CA LEU A 340 -1.48 -9.09 -7.45
C LEU A 340 -0.67 -7.86 -7.90
N VAL A 341 -0.93 -6.75 -7.22
CA VAL A 341 -0.19 -5.51 -7.45
C VAL A 341 1.09 -5.55 -6.63
N VAL A 342 2.22 -5.72 -7.32
CA VAL A 342 3.56 -5.65 -6.72
C VAL A 342 4.00 -4.19 -6.66
N PRO A 343 4.50 -3.68 -5.52
CA PRO A 343 4.98 -2.31 -5.44
C PRO A 343 6.18 -2.11 -6.39
N HIS A 344 6.19 -1.00 -7.13
CA HIS A 344 7.29 -0.66 -8.04
C HIS A 344 8.64 -0.48 -7.33
N SER A 345 8.62 -0.25 -6.02
CA SER A 345 9.80 -0.16 -5.18
C SER A 345 10.39 -1.53 -4.79
N LEU A 346 9.76 -2.65 -5.21
CA LEU A 346 10.33 -3.98 -5.05
C LEU A 346 11.56 -4.10 -5.95
N ARG A 347 12.73 -4.06 -5.32
CA ARG A 347 14.04 -4.22 -5.95
C ARG A 347 15.05 -4.73 -4.93
N VAL A 348 16.13 -5.32 -5.42
CA VAL A 348 17.22 -5.82 -4.56
C VAL A 348 17.66 -4.73 -3.57
N GLY A 349 17.78 -5.10 -2.30
CA GLY A 349 18.12 -4.22 -1.18
C GLY A 349 16.93 -3.56 -0.48
N ALA A 350 15.70 -3.68 -1.01
CA ALA A 350 14.51 -3.16 -0.35
C ALA A 350 14.09 -4.10 0.80
N VAL A 351 13.46 -3.54 1.84
CA VAL A 351 12.85 -4.32 2.94
C VAL A 351 11.36 -4.38 2.72
N LEU A 352 10.81 -5.59 2.62
CA LEU A 352 9.38 -5.82 2.41
C LEU A 352 8.72 -6.31 3.68
N LEU A 353 7.46 -5.92 3.86
CA LEU A 353 6.52 -6.49 4.80
C LEU A 353 5.43 -7.18 4.01
N LEU A 354 5.34 -8.49 4.21
CA LEU A 354 4.37 -9.39 3.61
C LEU A 354 3.31 -9.72 4.65
N ARG A 355 2.04 -9.65 4.25
CA ARG A 355 0.89 -10.08 5.05
C ARG A 355 0.03 -11.06 4.27
N ASN A 356 -0.63 -11.97 4.98
CA ASN A 356 -1.46 -13.01 4.39
C ASN A 356 -0.72 -13.82 3.32
N VAL A 357 0.52 -14.22 3.62
CA VAL A 357 1.30 -15.15 2.77
C VAL A 357 1.17 -16.57 3.33
N HIS A 358 1.04 -17.54 2.44
CA HIS A 358 1.08 -18.94 2.82
C HIS A 358 2.52 -19.34 3.15
N ILE A 359 2.75 -19.82 4.37
CA ILE A 359 4.09 -20.19 4.83
C ILE A 359 4.24 -21.70 4.73
N VAL A 360 5.15 -22.14 3.87
CA VAL A 360 5.44 -23.55 3.62
C VAL A 360 6.92 -23.81 3.91
N ASN A 361 7.19 -24.77 4.78
CA ASN A 361 8.56 -25.19 5.13
C ASN A 361 8.86 -26.58 4.55
N PRO A 362 9.12 -26.69 3.24
CA PRO A 362 9.44 -27.96 2.62
C PRO A 362 10.76 -28.52 3.16
N ARG A 363 10.77 -29.83 3.45
CA ARG A 363 11.99 -30.54 3.86
C ARG A 363 12.70 -31.10 2.63
N PHE A 364 13.63 -30.32 2.07
CA PHE A 364 14.50 -30.82 1.02
C PHE A 364 15.71 -31.54 1.61
N PRO A 365 16.14 -32.71 1.07
CA PRO A 365 17.33 -33.42 1.55
C PRO A 365 18.63 -32.61 1.42
N TRP A 366 18.66 -31.63 0.52
CA TRP A 366 19.87 -30.89 0.13
C TRP A 366 19.89 -29.42 0.60
N SER A 367 18.80 -28.88 1.16
CA SER A 367 18.75 -27.48 1.60
C SER A 367 17.61 -27.22 2.57
N LYS A 368 17.75 -26.17 3.39
CA LYS A 368 16.65 -25.57 4.13
C LYS A 368 16.15 -24.36 3.35
N MET A 369 14.85 -24.29 3.14
CA MET A 369 14.24 -23.23 2.34
C MET A 369 12.82 -22.99 2.83
N LEU A 370 12.48 -21.73 3.09
CA LEU A 370 11.12 -21.31 3.40
C LEU A 370 10.47 -20.78 2.13
N ILE A 371 9.31 -21.32 1.78
CA ILE A 371 8.53 -20.86 0.63
C ILE A 371 7.34 -20.05 1.14
N LEU A 372 7.22 -18.83 0.65
CA LEU A 372 6.09 -17.94 0.88
C LEU A 372 5.23 -17.90 -0.39
N GLY A 373 4.03 -18.46 -0.33
CA GLY A 373 3.07 -18.43 -1.43
C GLY A 373 2.15 -17.22 -1.33
N ALA A 374 2.13 -16.36 -2.35
CA ALA A 374 1.15 -15.27 -2.43
C ALA A 374 -0.21 -15.75 -2.98
N CYS A 375 -1.28 -15.17 -2.46
CA CYS A 375 -2.66 -15.41 -2.88
C CYS A 375 -3.43 -14.08 -2.97
N HIS A 376 -4.71 -14.11 -3.36
CA HIS A 376 -5.54 -12.90 -3.52
C HIS A 376 -5.73 -12.05 -2.24
N LYS A 377 -5.37 -12.56 -1.04
CA LYS A 377 -5.37 -11.78 0.21
C LYS A 377 -4.00 -11.19 0.54
N THR A 378 -2.95 -11.62 -0.15
CA THR A 378 -1.58 -11.21 0.12
C THR A 378 -1.38 -9.73 -0.13
N SER A 379 -0.76 -9.06 0.83
CA SER A 379 -0.32 -7.68 0.70
C SER A 379 1.21 -7.59 0.80
N ILE A 380 1.79 -6.79 -0.08
CA ILE A 380 3.23 -6.54 -0.18
C ILE A 380 3.44 -5.04 0.00
N SER A 381 4.07 -4.65 1.10
CA SER A 381 4.38 -3.25 1.41
C SER A 381 5.87 -3.07 1.60
N THR A 382 6.41 -1.95 1.13
CA THR A 382 7.82 -1.63 1.34
C THR A 382 8.00 -0.88 2.65
N VAL A 383 8.86 -1.41 3.52
CA VAL A 383 9.21 -0.81 4.82
C VAL A 383 10.41 0.12 4.68
N SER A 384 11.34 -0.24 3.80
CA SER A 384 12.51 0.56 3.48
C SER A 384 12.86 0.39 2.01
N PHE A 385 13.11 1.49 1.32
CA PHE A 385 13.54 1.47 -0.07
C PHE A 385 15.01 1.08 -0.18
N SER A 386 15.38 0.48 -1.31
CA SER A 386 16.76 0.09 -1.57
C SER A 386 17.67 1.31 -1.78
N SER A 387 18.94 1.19 -1.43
CA SER A 387 19.96 2.20 -1.74
C SER A 387 20.70 1.94 -3.05
N LEU A 388 20.36 0.87 -3.78
CA LEU A 388 21.10 0.42 -4.97
C LEU A 388 20.59 1.09 -6.26
N GLU A 389 21.42 1.29 -7.28
CA GLU A 389 21.02 1.94 -8.55
C GLU A 389 20.16 1.03 -9.45
N THR A 390 20.45 -0.26 -9.43
CA THR A 390 19.76 -1.29 -10.21
C THR A 390 19.52 -2.49 -9.31
N GLY A 391 18.28 -2.98 -9.29
CA GLY A 391 17.90 -4.25 -8.70
C GLY A 391 17.15 -5.08 -9.73
#